data_AF-A0A2Z6QV35-F1
#
_entry.id   AF-A0A2Z6QV35-F1
#
_cell.length_a   1.000
_cell.length_b   1.000
_cell.length_c   1.000
_cell.angle_alpha   90.00
_cell.angle_beta   90.00
_cell.angle_gamma   90.00
#
_symmetry.space_group_name_H-M   'P 1'
#
loop_
_entity.id
_entity.type
_entity.pdbx_description
1 polymer ?
#
loop_
_entity_poly.entity_id
_entity_poly.type
_entity_poly.pdbx_seq_one_letter_code
_entity_poly.pdbx_strand_id
1 'polypeptide(L)'
;MDSLIKKLTLNKKCRECKFKCNAIHFQQNFKNWTSGNKYIDKFIQDTQLSVHHNTIEILEWIPYDRLNNIKYSAESRMYGANWIDGSINEWDEYSQNWKRLDQNMFVTLKRLYNPKNIKLEFMNEINRPYGITQDPQTKNYIMVLNNKCKKCNSICNVIHFQRNFKNWTSDNDYIDKLIQDTQLSAHYDTKEVLEWIPYDRFDNITYPKYSAEGKANWIDGYIYEWDGCSQNWKRYNQNMFVTLKRLYDIENIELEFMNEINRLYGITQDLQKKNYIMVLNDKCKKCDYICNAIHFQQSFGSWTSGNDNIDKLIQNTQLSAHGNDKVILEWIPYDRFNNIKYSAKGKVCSANWIDGYIYEWNEYSQNWKRYNQNMFITLKRLYNPKNIRLEFINEINRSYGITQNPQTKHYMMVFGNNKCKKCNNICNAIHFQQNFEYWTSGNDDINKFIQNTQLSAHDDMKEVLEWIPYDRL
;
A
#
# COMPACT_ATOMS: atom_id res chain seq x y z
N MET A 1 -17.77 28.22 49.95
CA MET A 1 -16.76 29.14 49.41
C MET A 1 -16.59 28.95 47.89
N ASP A 2 -16.34 27.71 47.41
CA ASP A 2 -16.20 27.40 45.98
C ASP A 2 -17.34 27.84 45.04
N SER A 3 -18.60 27.67 45.45
CA SER A 3 -19.76 28.08 44.62
C SER A 3 -19.82 29.60 44.41
N LEU A 4 -19.46 30.38 45.44
CA LEU A 4 -19.45 31.84 45.38
C LEU A 4 -18.29 32.34 44.50
N ILE A 5 -17.11 31.74 44.64
CA ILE A 5 -15.92 32.03 43.83
C ILE A 5 -16.21 31.72 42.36
N LYS A 6 -16.75 30.54 42.04
CA LYS A 6 -17.13 30.18 40.66
C LYS A 6 -18.13 31.16 40.06
N LYS A 7 -19.14 31.59 40.84
CA LYS A 7 -20.14 32.57 40.39
C LYS A 7 -19.52 33.95 40.09
N LEU A 8 -18.58 34.41 40.92
CA LEU A 8 -17.83 35.65 40.70
C LEU A 8 -16.92 35.56 39.47
N THR A 9 -16.22 34.44 39.28
CA THR A 9 -15.36 34.21 38.11
C THR A 9 -16.15 34.13 36.80
N LEU A 10 -17.30 33.43 36.79
CA LEU A 10 -18.17 33.36 35.62
C LEU A 10 -18.74 34.74 35.25
N ASN A 11 -19.22 35.50 36.24
CA ASN A 11 -19.72 36.85 36.02
C ASN A 11 -18.66 37.77 35.43
N LYS A 12 -17.39 37.64 35.82
CA LYS A 12 -16.29 38.40 35.22
C LYS A 12 -16.08 38.01 33.75
N LYS A 13 -16.01 36.71 33.43
CA LYS A 13 -15.87 36.23 32.05
C LYS A 13 -17.05 36.63 31.15
N CYS A 14 -18.29 36.51 31.64
CA CYS A 14 -19.47 36.94 30.88
C CYS A 14 -19.57 38.48 30.76
N ARG A 15 -18.95 39.28 31.65
CA ARG A 15 -18.84 40.74 31.49
C ARG A 15 -17.84 41.14 30.40
N GLU A 16 -16.83 40.31 30.16
CA GLU A 16 -15.85 40.51 29.08
C GLU A 16 -16.41 40.13 27.70
N CYS A 17 -17.45 39.27 27.66
CA CYS A 17 -18.23 38.99 26.46
C CYS A 17 -19.00 40.24 26.01
N LYS A 18 -18.72 40.75 24.80
CA LYS A 18 -19.44 41.90 24.21
C LYS A 18 -20.90 41.59 23.79
N PHE A 19 -21.40 40.39 24.07
CA PHE A 19 -22.74 39.87 23.74
C PHE A 19 -23.34 39.07 24.90
N LYS A 20 -24.63 38.72 24.80
CA LYS A 20 -25.35 37.86 25.76
C LYS A 20 -24.63 36.52 25.98
N CYS A 21 -24.56 36.09 27.24
CA CYS A 21 -23.76 34.95 27.70
C CYS A 21 -24.64 33.74 28.01
N ASN A 22 -24.62 32.71 27.16
CA ASN A 22 -25.41 31.48 27.34
C ASN A 22 -25.18 30.80 28.70
N ALA A 23 -23.94 30.82 29.22
CA ALA A 23 -23.59 30.26 30.51
C ALA A 23 -24.44 30.80 31.68
N ILE A 24 -24.91 32.05 31.61
CA ILE A 24 -25.79 32.63 32.64
C ILE A 24 -27.15 31.94 32.63
N HIS A 25 -27.75 31.77 31.44
CA HIS A 25 -29.04 31.09 31.28
C HIS A 25 -28.96 29.62 31.70
N PHE A 26 -27.84 28.95 31.43
CA PHE A 26 -27.61 27.60 31.94
C PHE A 26 -27.50 27.55 33.46
N GLN A 27 -26.71 28.45 34.06
CA GLN A 27 -26.52 28.49 35.51
C GLN A 27 -27.85 28.67 36.27
N GLN A 28 -28.77 29.47 35.72
CA GLN A 28 -30.11 29.66 36.29
C GLN A 28 -30.94 28.36 36.29
N ASN A 29 -30.71 27.47 35.32
CA ASN A 29 -31.45 26.24 35.10
C ASN A 29 -30.82 24.99 35.72
N PHE A 30 -29.67 25.08 36.41
CA PHE A 30 -28.99 23.90 37.00
C PHE A 30 -29.86 23.08 37.96
N LYS A 31 -30.84 23.72 38.62
CA LYS A 31 -31.77 23.02 39.52
C LYS A 31 -32.75 22.11 38.77
N ASN A 32 -32.96 22.35 37.48
CA ASN A 32 -33.92 21.61 36.65
C ASN A 32 -33.29 20.36 36.01
N TRP A 33 -31.97 20.21 36.07
CA TRP A 33 -31.22 19.10 35.46
C TRP A 33 -30.34 18.41 36.50
N THR A 34 -30.88 17.38 37.15
CA THR A 34 -30.10 16.47 37.99
C THR A 34 -30.29 15.03 37.56
N SER A 35 -29.17 14.36 37.36
CA SER A 35 -29.08 12.93 37.09
C SER A 35 -29.16 12.07 38.36
N GLY A 36 -29.15 12.70 39.54
CA GLY A 36 -28.93 12.02 40.81
C GLY A 36 -27.46 11.58 41.05
N ASN A 37 -26.54 11.90 40.14
CA ASN A 37 -25.11 11.60 40.27
C ASN A 37 -24.26 12.87 40.20
N LYS A 38 -23.59 13.20 41.32
CA LYS A 38 -22.76 14.41 41.45
C LYS A 38 -21.63 14.54 40.42
N TYR A 39 -21.10 13.42 39.91
CA TYR A 39 -20.03 13.46 38.92
C TYR A 39 -20.57 13.81 37.53
N ILE A 40 -21.72 13.26 37.17
CA ILE A 40 -22.41 13.55 35.90
C ILE A 40 -22.94 14.98 35.91
N ASP A 41 -23.62 15.37 36.98
CA ASP A 41 -24.18 16.72 37.11
C ASP A 41 -23.07 17.78 37.03
N LYS A 42 -21.97 17.56 37.74
CA LYS A 42 -20.79 18.44 37.66
C LYS A 42 -20.21 18.50 36.25
N PHE A 43 -20.08 17.35 35.58
CA PHE A 43 -19.53 17.31 34.23
C PHE A 43 -20.41 18.05 33.21
N ILE A 44 -21.72 17.82 33.23
CA ILE A 44 -22.70 18.54 32.40
C ILE A 44 -22.61 20.05 32.68
N GLN A 45 -22.66 20.45 33.95
CA GLN A 45 -22.56 21.87 34.35
C GLN A 45 -21.24 22.51 33.91
N ASP A 46 -20.10 21.82 34.07
CA ASP A 46 -18.79 22.33 33.65
C ASP A 46 -18.78 22.61 32.13
N THR A 47 -19.41 21.77 31.30
CA THR A 47 -19.55 22.05 29.85
C THR A 47 -20.46 23.25 29.56
N GLN A 48 -21.59 23.36 30.25
CA GLN A 48 -22.55 24.46 30.08
C GLN A 48 -21.95 25.82 30.49
N LEU A 49 -21.10 25.84 31.52
CA LEU A 49 -20.41 27.06 31.96
C LEU A 49 -19.29 27.51 31.00
N SER A 50 -18.79 26.62 30.15
CA SER A 50 -17.77 26.96 29.15
C SER A 50 -18.35 27.63 27.90
N VAL A 51 -19.67 27.60 27.73
CA VAL A 51 -20.34 28.12 26.54
C VAL A 51 -20.83 29.56 26.74
N HIS A 52 -20.25 30.48 25.98
CA HIS A 52 -20.60 31.89 26.03
C HIS A 52 -21.56 32.31 24.90
N HIS A 53 -21.32 31.88 23.65
CA HIS A 53 -22.06 32.38 22.48
C HIS A 53 -22.68 31.29 21.61
N ASN A 54 -21.98 30.17 21.37
CA ASN A 54 -22.48 29.07 20.54
C ASN A 54 -22.80 27.85 21.41
N THR A 55 -23.82 27.08 21.05
CA THR A 55 -24.30 25.91 21.82
C THR A 55 -23.70 24.60 21.33
N ILE A 56 -22.65 24.68 20.52
CA ILE A 56 -22.10 23.55 19.78
C ILE A 56 -21.60 22.46 20.75
N GLU A 57 -20.81 22.81 21.75
CA GLU A 57 -20.17 21.80 22.62
C GLU A 57 -20.93 21.52 23.93
N ILE A 58 -22.21 21.88 24.00
CA ILE A 58 -23.00 21.71 25.21
C ILE A 58 -23.49 20.30 25.40
N LEU A 59 -23.39 19.83 26.64
CA LEU A 59 -24.08 18.64 27.11
C LEU A 59 -25.33 19.04 27.87
N GLU A 60 -26.38 18.24 27.73
CA GLU A 60 -27.56 18.34 28.58
C GLU A 60 -27.93 17.00 29.22
N TRP A 61 -28.69 17.08 30.30
CA TRP A 61 -29.39 15.92 30.82
C TRP A 61 -30.62 15.68 29.95
N ILE A 62 -30.72 14.50 29.37
CA ILE A 62 -31.82 14.12 28.49
C ILE A 62 -32.74 13.18 29.27
N PRO A 63 -33.96 13.62 29.64
CA PRO A 63 -34.92 12.73 30.29
C PRO A 63 -35.21 11.53 29.39
N TYR A 64 -35.15 10.32 29.97
CA TYR A 64 -35.18 9.07 29.19
C TYR A 64 -36.48 8.91 28.39
N ASP A 65 -37.60 9.42 28.90
CA ASP A 65 -38.92 9.44 28.26
C ASP A 65 -38.98 10.33 27.00
N ARG A 66 -37.96 11.15 26.75
CA ARG A 66 -37.80 11.92 25.50
C ARG A 66 -37.13 11.13 24.38
N LEU A 67 -36.68 9.89 24.66
CA LEU A 67 -36.16 8.95 23.67
C LEU A 67 -37.25 7.92 23.34
N ASN A 68 -37.71 7.92 22.10
CA ASN A 68 -38.68 6.94 21.61
C ASN A 68 -38.06 6.01 20.56
N ASN A 69 -38.79 4.94 20.22
CA ASN A 69 -38.34 3.95 19.24
C ASN A 69 -36.92 3.41 19.51
N ILE A 70 -36.60 3.21 20.79
CA ILE A 70 -35.31 2.64 21.20
C ILE A 70 -35.23 1.22 20.62
N LYS A 71 -34.34 1.04 19.65
CA LYS A 71 -34.14 -0.22 18.95
C LYS A 71 -32.69 -0.62 19.01
N TYR A 72 -32.46 -1.88 19.32
CA TYR A 72 -31.15 -2.48 19.13
C TYR A 72 -30.92 -2.67 17.63
N SER A 73 -29.87 -2.05 17.10
CA SER A 73 -29.41 -2.32 15.74
C SER A 73 -28.38 -3.45 15.81
N ALA A 74 -28.72 -4.61 15.25
CA ALA A 74 -27.81 -5.75 15.19
C ALA A 74 -26.53 -5.42 14.41
N GLU A 75 -26.65 -4.62 13.34
CA GLU A 75 -25.55 -4.14 12.50
C GLU A 75 -24.58 -3.25 13.29
N SER A 76 -25.08 -2.25 14.00
CA SER A 76 -24.21 -1.35 14.78
C SER A 76 -23.93 -1.88 16.19
N ARG A 77 -24.52 -3.00 16.63
CA ARG A 77 -24.61 -3.49 18.03
C ARG A 77 -24.70 -2.35 19.06
N MET A 78 -25.47 -1.33 18.75
CA MET A 78 -25.74 -0.17 19.57
C MET A 78 -27.25 0.05 19.58
N TYR A 79 -27.72 0.75 20.61
CA TYR A 79 -29.10 1.18 20.64
C TYR A 79 -29.22 2.49 19.88
N GLY A 80 -30.17 2.57 18.95
CA GLY A 80 -30.58 3.82 18.32
C GLY A 80 -31.92 4.26 18.89
N ALA A 81 -32.18 5.56 18.90
CA ALA A 81 -33.45 6.12 19.35
C ALA A 81 -33.77 7.40 18.58
N ASN A 82 -35.05 7.78 18.52
CA ASN A 82 -35.42 9.13 18.11
C ASN A 82 -35.54 9.99 19.36
N TRP A 83 -34.86 11.13 19.35
CA TRP A 83 -34.92 12.12 20.41
C TRP A 83 -35.91 13.22 20.06
N ILE A 84 -37.01 13.28 20.82
CA ILE A 84 -38.17 14.13 20.52
C ILE A 84 -37.78 15.62 20.53
N ASP A 85 -37.00 16.04 21.52
CA ASP A 85 -36.67 17.45 21.70
C ASP A 85 -35.73 18.00 20.63
N GLY A 86 -34.88 17.15 20.02
CA GLY A 86 -33.75 17.62 19.20
C GLY A 86 -32.71 18.37 20.02
N SER A 87 -31.62 18.89 19.46
CA SER A 87 -30.53 19.53 20.24
C SER A 87 -30.78 21.01 20.60
N ILE A 88 -30.18 21.51 21.69
CA ILE A 88 -30.18 22.94 22.04
C ILE A 88 -29.55 23.78 20.92
N ASN A 89 -30.22 24.88 20.54
CA ASN A 89 -29.75 25.81 19.52
C ASN A 89 -29.36 27.18 20.09
N GLU A 90 -30.32 27.94 20.58
CA GLU A 90 -30.09 29.29 21.08
C GLU A 90 -31.12 29.63 22.15
N TRP A 91 -30.78 30.60 23.00
CA TRP A 91 -31.72 31.11 24.00
C TRP A 91 -32.73 32.04 23.36
N ASP A 92 -34.02 31.79 23.56
CA ASP A 92 -35.08 32.69 23.16
C ASP A 92 -35.50 33.59 24.33
N GLU A 93 -35.34 34.89 24.13
CA GLU A 93 -35.66 35.89 25.15
C GLU A 93 -37.15 36.11 25.34
N TYR A 94 -37.96 35.81 24.33
CA TYR A 94 -39.41 35.99 24.42
C TYR A 94 -40.05 34.86 25.23
N SER A 95 -39.71 33.61 24.91
CA SER A 95 -40.20 32.44 25.67
C SER A 95 -39.43 32.16 26.96
N GLN A 96 -38.28 32.82 27.17
CA GLN A 96 -37.35 32.52 28.27
C GLN A 96 -37.01 31.02 28.32
N ASN A 97 -36.74 30.44 27.14
CA ASN A 97 -36.46 29.02 26.98
C ASN A 97 -35.47 28.76 25.83
N TRP A 98 -34.89 27.56 25.80
CA TRP A 98 -33.98 27.14 24.73
C TRP A 98 -34.76 26.74 23.47
N LYS A 99 -34.44 27.38 22.34
CA LYS A 99 -34.87 26.87 21.03
C LYS A 99 -34.17 25.55 20.76
N ARG A 100 -34.89 24.63 20.12
CA ARG A 100 -34.38 23.32 19.71
C ARG A 100 -34.18 23.25 18.20
N LEU A 101 -33.22 22.45 17.77
CA LEU A 101 -32.98 22.08 16.37
C LEU A 101 -33.23 20.58 16.20
N ASP A 102 -33.63 20.18 15.00
CA ASP A 102 -33.74 18.77 14.60
C ASP A 102 -34.62 17.93 15.56
N GLN A 103 -35.84 18.41 15.84
CA GLN A 103 -36.82 17.65 16.64
C GLN A 103 -37.07 16.27 16.00
N ASN A 104 -37.23 15.25 16.85
CA ASN A 104 -37.33 13.84 16.45
C ASN A 104 -36.10 13.28 15.72
N MET A 105 -34.90 13.86 15.92
CA MET A 105 -33.68 13.35 15.31
C MET A 105 -33.25 11.97 15.82
N PHE A 106 -32.59 11.21 14.97
CA PHE A 106 -31.98 9.94 15.34
C PHE A 106 -30.67 10.16 16.13
N VAL A 107 -30.51 9.43 17.23
CA VAL A 107 -29.31 9.44 18.09
C VAL A 107 -28.84 8.02 18.40
N THR A 108 -27.54 7.88 18.60
CA THR A 108 -26.92 6.63 19.03
C THR A 108 -26.74 6.65 20.55
N LEU A 109 -27.05 5.53 21.19
CA LEU A 109 -26.98 5.36 22.64
C LEU A 109 -25.82 4.44 23.01
N LYS A 110 -24.89 4.96 23.83
CA LYS A 110 -23.73 4.22 24.33
C LYS A 110 -23.76 4.14 25.85
N ARG A 111 -23.77 2.93 26.40
CA ARG A 111 -23.72 2.72 27.85
C ARG A 111 -22.39 3.25 28.41
N LEU A 112 -22.48 3.96 29.54
CA LEU A 112 -21.34 4.40 30.34
C LEU A 112 -21.09 3.37 31.46
N TYR A 113 -19.82 3.07 31.71
CA TYR A 113 -19.44 2.04 32.69
C TYR A 113 -19.04 2.63 34.03
N ASN A 114 -18.34 3.77 34.04
CA ASN A 114 -17.90 4.40 35.27
C ASN A 114 -18.18 5.92 35.25
N PRO A 115 -19.27 6.37 35.90
CA PRO A 115 -19.59 7.80 36.01
C PRO A 115 -18.48 8.68 36.60
N LYS A 116 -17.54 8.11 37.38
CA LYS A 116 -16.39 8.87 37.91
C LYS A 116 -15.38 9.21 36.80
N ASN A 117 -15.27 8.37 35.78
CA ASN A 117 -14.36 8.52 34.64
C ASN A 117 -15.05 9.11 33.41
N ILE A 118 -16.23 9.70 33.57
CA ILE A 118 -17.04 10.19 32.46
C ILE A 118 -16.29 11.15 31.53
N LYS A 119 -15.44 12.02 32.08
CA LYS A 119 -14.62 12.94 31.29
C LYS A 119 -13.69 12.20 30.32
N LEU A 120 -13.11 11.08 30.75
CA LEU A 120 -12.23 10.26 29.92
C LEU A 120 -13.03 9.51 28.86
N GLU A 121 -14.17 8.90 29.24
CA GLU A 121 -15.07 8.23 28.29
C GLU A 121 -15.50 9.20 27.17
N PHE A 122 -15.88 10.44 27.52
CA PHE A 122 -16.24 11.50 26.56
C PHE A 122 -15.08 12.00 25.70
N MET A 123 -13.85 12.08 26.26
CA MET A 123 -12.69 12.53 25.49
C MET A 123 -12.30 11.53 24.41
N ASN A 124 -12.56 10.23 24.63
CA ASN A 124 -12.26 9.16 23.70
C ASN A 124 -13.37 8.94 22.65
N GLU A 125 -14.53 9.62 22.76
CA GLU A 125 -15.56 9.51 21.74
C GLU A 125 -15.22 10.29 20.47
N ILE A 126 -15.38 9.59 19.34
CA ILE A 126 -15.26 10.13 17.99
C ILE A 126 -16.52 10.91 17.61
N ASN A 127 -17.68 10.34 17.91
CA ASN A 127 -18.98 10.96 17.72
C ASN A 127 -19.15 12.12 18.69
N ARG A 128 -19.83 13.17 18.25
CA ARG A 128 -20.11 14.28 19.15
C ARG A 128 -21.29 13.94 20.07
N PRO A 129 -21.12 14.07 21.40
CA PRO A 129 -22.20 13.86 22.35
C PRO A 129 -23.16 15.05 22.37
N TYR A 130 -24.44 14.76 22.56
CA TYR A 130 -25.47 15.75 22.90
C TYR A 130 -25.72 15.82 24.41
N GLY A 131 -25.54 14.71 25.12
CA GLY A 131 -25.93 14.66 26.51
C GLY A 131 -25.85 13.27 27.10
N ILE A 132 -26.44 13.15 28.28
CA ILE A 132 -26.47 11.93 29.07
C ILE A 132 -27.91 11.69 29.52
N THR A 133 -28.32 10.42 29.50
CA THR A 133 -29.57 9.95 30.09
C THR A 133 -29.29 8.80 31.06
N GLN A 134 -30.31 8.36 31.78
CA GLN A 134 -30.27 7.16 32.59
C GLN A 134 -31.47 6.28 32.26
N ASP A 135 -31.18 5.01 32.00
CA ASP A 135 -32.21 3.99 31.85
C ASP A 135 -32.95 3.81 33.20
N PRO A 136 -34.27 4.06 33.25
CA PRO A 136 -35.02 3.99 34.50
C PRO A 136 -35.13 2.56 35.06
N GLN A 137 -35.02 1.53 34.22
CA GLN A 137 -35.09 0.12 34.64
C GLN A 137 -33.73 -0.37 35.11
N THR A 138 -32.69 -0.20 34.29
CA THR A 138 -31.36 -0.76 34.59
C THR A 138 -30.49 0.16 35.44
N LYS A 139 -30.91 1.42 35.62
CA LYS A 139 -30.17 2.51 36.31
C LYS A 139 -28.82 2.84 35.67
N ASN A 140 -28.54 2.30 34.49
CA ASN A 140 -27.31 2.56 33.75
C ASN A 140 -27.36 3.96 33.12
N TYR A 141 -26.24 4.67 33.21
CA TYR A 141 -26.07 5.92 32.48
C TYR A 141 -25.70 5.64 31.02
N ILE A 142 -26.24 6.46 30.13
CA ILE A 142 -26.12 6.30 28.69
C ILE A 142 -25.73 7.65 28.10
N MET A 143 -24.66 7.66 27.32
CA MET A 143 -24.27 8.79 26.49
C MET A 143 -25.15 8.82 25.23
N VAL A 144 -25.69 9.99 24.92
CA VAL A 144 -26.47 10.24 23.71
C VAL A 144 -25.55 10.91 22.69
N LEU A 145 -25.27 10.21 21.60
CA LEU A 145 -24.30 10.57 20.56
C LEU A 145 -25.00 10.96 19.26
N ASN A 146 -24.44 11.95 18.58
CA ASN A 146 -24.82 12.30 17.22
C ASN A 146 -24.06 11.46 16.19
N ASN A 147 -24.42 11.62 14.91
CA ASN A 147 -23.76 10.94 13.81
C ASN A 147 -22.56 11.71 13.21
N LYS A 148 -22.14 12.83 13.82
CA LYS A 148 -21.06 13.69 13.32
C LYS A 148 -19.76 13.41 14.05
N CYS A 149 -18.66 13.49 13.33
CA CYS A 149 -17.33 13.47 13.92
C CYS A 149 -17.08 14.75 14.72
N LYS A 150 -16.59 14.61 15.96
CA LYS A 150 -16.21 15.74 16.82
C LYS A 150 -15.17 16.65 16.16
N LYS A 151 -14.17 16.08 15.49
CA LYS A 151 -13.08 16.82 14.85
C LYS A 151 -13.51 17.55 13.57
N CYS A 152 -14.32 16.91 12.73
CA CYS A 152 -14.75 17.50 11.44
C CYS A 152 -16.02 18.34 11.55
N ASN A 153 -16.78 18.19 12.64
CA ASN A 153 -18.12 18.76 12.80
C ASN A 153 -19.10 18.37 11.67
N SER A 154 -18.83 17.24 11.00
CA SER A 154 -19.61 16.68 9.89
C SER A 154 -19.50 15.16 9.92
N ILE A 155 -20.28 14.48 9.08
CA ILE A 155 -20.04 13.07 8.79
C ILE A 155 -18.77 12.98 7.94
N CYS A 156 -17.83 12.11 8.33
CA CYS A 156 -16.57 11.91 7.63
C CYS A 156 -16.19 10.42 7.61
N ASN A 157 -15.13 10.06 6.90
CA ASN A 157 -14.70 8.67 6.70
C ASN A 157 -14.59 7.87 8.01
N VAL A 158 -14.00 8.46 9.06
CA VAL A 158 -13.93 7.85 10.41
C VAL A 158 -15.27 7.34 10.93
N ILE A 159 -16.37 8.09 10.73
CA ILE A 159 -17.70 7.67 11.21
C ILE A 159 -18.17 6.41 10.46
N HIS A 160 -17.87 6.33 9.16
CA HIS A 160 -18.20 5.16 8.34
C HIS A 160 -17.36 3.95 8.74
N PHE A 161 -16.05 4.13 8.94
CA PHE A 161 -15.17 3.07 9.42
C PHE A 161 -15.59 2.54 10.79
N GLN A 162 -15.86 3.42 11.75
CA GLN A 162 -16.25 3.04 13.11
C GLN A 162 -17.53 2.19 13.14
N ARG A 163 -18.48 2.45 12.24
CA ARG A 163 -19.68 1.61 12.08
C ARG A 163 -19.36 0.21 11.58
N ASN A 164 -18.28 0.06 10.80
CA ASN A 164 -17.86 -1.19 10.19
C ASN A 164 -16.92 -2.04 11.07
N PHE A 165 -16.36 -1.51 12.17
CA PHE A 165 -15.43 -2.25 13.04
C PHE A 165 -16.00 -3.56 13.61
N LYS A 166 -17.32 -3.72 13.61
CA LYS A 166 -18.00 -4.93 14.12
C LYS A 166 -18.22 -5.99 13.04
N ASN A 167 -18.01 -5.65 11.78
CA ASN A 167 -18.25 -6.53 10.64
C ASN A 167 -17.04 -7.40 10.30
N TRP A 168 -15.89 -7.13 10.92
CA TRP A 168 -14.68 -7.91 10.78
C TRP A 168 -13.94 -7.95 12.11
N THR A 169 -13.17 -9.02 12.29
CA THR A 169 -12.14 -9.13 13.32
C THR A 169 -11.10 -10.10 12.78
N SER A 170 -9.86 -9.89 13.17
CA SER A 170 -8.74 -10.78 12.84
C SER A 170 -8.57 -11.92 13.85
N ASP A 171 -9.35 -11.96 14.93
CA ASP A 171 -9.09 -12.75 16.15
C ASP A 171 -7.77 -12.38 16.86
N ASN A 172 -7.20 -11.20 16.56
CA ASN A 172 -6.02 -10.65 17.21
C ASN A 172 -6.21 -9.16 17.55
N ASP A 173 -6.29 -8.86 18.85
CA ASP A 173 -6.55 -7.51 19.35
C ASP A 173 -5.52 -6.47 18.87
N TYR A 174 -4.26 -6.87 18.68
CA TYR A 174 -3.22 -5.96 18.20
C TYR A 174 -3.44 -5.58 16.73
N ILE A 175 -3.74 -6.57 15.87
CA ILE A 175 -4.02 -6.36 14.45
C ILE A 175 -5.31 -5.54 14.28
N ASP A 176 -6.35 -5.89 15.04
CA ASP A 176 -7.62 -5.16 15.02
C ASP A 176 -7.39 -3.69 15.39
N LYS A 177 -6.63 -3.44 16.46
CA LYS A 177 -6.28 -2.09 16.89
C LYS A 177 -5.44 -1.35 15.84
N LEU A 178 -4.44 -2.00 15.26
CA LEU A 178 -3.59 -1.40 14.22
C LEU A 178 -4.44 -0.92 13.03
N ILE A 179 -5.31 -1.78 12.52
CA ILE A 179 -6.20 -1.44 11.41
C ILE A 179 -7.15 -0.32 11.82
N GLN A 180 -7.80 -0.43 12.98
CA GLN A 180 -8.72 0.57 13.49
C GLN A 180 -8.04 1.93 13.68
N ASP A 181 -6.82 1.99 14.22
CA ASP A 181 -6.09 3.25 14.46
C ASP A 181 -5.82 4.00 13.14
N THR A 182 -5.48 3.28 12.06
CA THR A 182 -5.35 3.91 10.72
C THR A 182 -6.69 4.41 10.19
N GLN A 183 -7.76 3.62 10.35
CA GLN A 183 -9.12 3.98 9.95
C GLN A 183 -9.67 5.18 10.74
N LEU A 184 -9.34 5.30 12.04
CA LEU A 184 -9.73 6.40 12.91
C LEU A 184 -8.95 7.70 12.63
N SER A 185 -7.82 7.60 11.95
CA SER A 185 -7.02 8.75 11.54
C SER A 185 -7.46 9.32 10.17
N ALA A 186 -8.15 8.51 9.37
CA ALA A 186 -8.58 8.82 8.01
C ALA A 186 -9.89 9.62 7.98
N HIS A 187 -9.82 10.94 8.17
CA HIS A 187 -11.02 11.80 8.11
C HIS A 187 -11.48 12.13 6.69
N TYR A 188 -10.53 12.39 5.79
CA TYR A 188 -10.82 12.91 4.46
C TYR A 188 -10.28 11.99 3.34
N ASP A 189 -9.06 11.47 3.52
CA ASP A 189 -8.40 10.58 2.56
C ASP A 189 -8.29 9.17 3.15
N THR A 190 -8.39 8.16 2.28
CA THR A 190 -8.25 6.73 2.62
C THR A 190 -6.93 6.13 2.14
N LYS A 191 -6.02 6.91 1.54
CA LYS A 191 -4.76 6.44 0.95
C LYS A 191 -3.88 5.60 1.89
N GLU A 192 -3.85 5.93 3.17
CA GLU A 192 -3.03 5.25 4.20
C GLU A 192 -3.87 4.34 5.10
N VAL A 193 -5.13 4.10 4.75
CA VAL A 193 -6.01 3.23 5.52
C VAL A 193 -5.63 1.79 5.30
N LEU A 194 -5.45 1.07 6.41
CA LEU A 194 -5.37 -0.37 6.40
C LEU A 194 -6.76 -0.96 6.48
N GLU A 195 -6.93 -2.14 5.89
CA GLU A 195 -8.15 -2.93 6.04
C GLU A 195 -7.88 -4.39 6.32
N TRP A 196 -8.84 -5.03 6.99
CA TRP A 196 -8.88 -6.48 7.05
C TRP A 196 -9.46 -7.00 5.75
N ILE A 197 -8.70 -7.86 5.08
CA ILE A 197 -9.06 -8.41 3.78
C ILE A 197 -9.37 -9.89 3.98
N PRO A 198 -10.60 -10.35 3.69
CA PRO A 198 -10.92 -11.77 3.72
C PRO A 198 -10.03 -12.54 2.73
N TYR A 199 -9.51 -13.70 3.15
CA TYR A 199 -8.51 -14.44 2.38
C TYR A 199 -9.03 -14.98 1.05
N ASP A 200 -10.33 -15.21 0.95
CA ASP A 200 -11.04 -15.63 -0.26
C ASP A 200 -11.16 -14.52 -1.33
N ARG A 201 -10.70 -13.30 -1.04
CA ARG A 201 -10.61 -12.20 -2.01
C ARG A 201 -9.33 -12.24 -2.84
N PHE A 202 -8.50 -13.27 -2.67
CA PHE A 202 -7.23 -13.44 -3.38
C PHE A 202 -7.24 -14.66 -4.30
N ASP A 203 -7.05 -14.41 -5.59
CA ASP A 203 -6.90 -15.44 -6.62
C ASP A 203 -5.44 -15.63 -7.03
N ASN A 204 -5.15 -16.77 -7.68
CA ASN A 204 -3.83 -17.08 -8.26
C ASN A 204 -2.67 -16.89 -7.27
N ILE A 205 -2.88 -17.31 -6.03
CA ILE A 205 -1.87 -17.18 -4.99
C ILE A 205 -0.67 -18.07 -5.32
N THR A 206 0.51 -17.45 -5.46
CA THR A 206 1.76 -18.14 -5.78
C THR A 206 2.88 -17.73 -4.83
N TYR A 207 3.62 -18.71 -4.32
CA TYR A 207 4.78 -18.48 -3.45
C TYR A 207 6.03 -19.05 -4.12
N PRO A 208 7.06 -18.23 -4.43
CA PRO A 208 8.35 -18.72 -4.88
C PRO A 208 9.00 -19.61 -3.81
N LYS A 209 9.72 -20.65 -4.23
CA LYS A 209 10.28 -21.71 -3.37
C LYS A 209 11.21 -21.20 -2.25
N TYR A 210 11.77 -20.00 -2.41
CA TYR A 210 12.73 -19.39 -1.47
C TYR A 210 12.30 -17.98 -1.00
N SER A 211 11.03 -17.61 -1.18
CA SER A 211 10.53 -16.29 -0.83
C SER A 211 9.49 -16.37 0.30
N ALA A 212 9.66 -15.52 1.32
CA ALA A 212 8.61 -15.26 2.31
C ALA A 212 7.43 -14.47 1.73
N GLU A 213 7.64 -13.89 0.55
CA GLU A 213 6.68 -13.07 -0.18
C GLU A 213 6.14 -13.86 -1.38
N GLY A 214 4.82 -14.03 -1.42
CA GLY A 214 4.09 -14.53 -2.56
C GLY A 214 3.38 -13.41 -3.31
N LYS A 215 2.59 -13.79 -4.30
CA LYS A 215 1.71 -12.90 -5.05
C LYS A 215 0.29 -13.40 -5.04
N ALA A 216 -0.63 -12.47 -5.26
CA ALA A 216 -2.01 -12.78 -5.56
C ALA A 216 -2.65 -11.70 -6.42
N ASN A 217 -3.77 -12.05 -7.05
CA ASN A 217 -4.72 -11.11 -7.61
C ASN A 217 -5.73 -10.76 -6.51
N TRP A 218 -5.80 -9.49 -6.13
CA TRP A 218 -6.79 -9.00 -5.19
C TRP A 218 -8.02 -8.52 -5.95
N ILE A 219 -9.14 -9.21 -5.77
CA ILE A 219 -10.37 -8.99 -6.54
C ILE A 219 -10.94 -7.60 -6.25
N ASP A 220 -10.94 -7.17 -4.99
CA ASP A 220 -11.60 -5.93 -4.60
C ASP A 220 -10.84 -4.67 -5.02
N GLY A 221 -9.50 -4.70 -5.12
CA GLY A 221 -8.69 -3.47 -5.12
C GLY A 221 -8.80 -2.73 -3.77
N TYR A 222 -8.24 -1.54 -3.60
CA TYR A 222 -8.21 -0.85 -2.28
C TYR A 222 -9.36 0.15 -2.07
N ILE A 223 -9.65 0.50 -0.80
CA ILE A 223 -10.64 1.53 -0.43
C ILE A 223 -10.27 2.90 -0.98
N TYR A 224 -11.21 3.54 -1.68
CA TYR A 224 -11.00 4.85 -2.30
C TYR A 224 -11.89 5.97 -1.73
N GLU A 225 -13.20 5.73 -1.67
CA GLU A 225 -14.16 6.77 -1.28
C GLU A 225 -15.43 6.14 -0.73
N TRP A 226 -16.10 6.80 0.22
CA TRP A 226 -17.42 6.40 0.67
C TRP A 226 -18.51 6.83 -0.33
N ASP A 227 -19.35 5.88 -0.76
CA ASP A 227 -20.54 6.19 -1.54
C ASP A 227 -21.78 6.30 -0.64
N GLY A 228 -22.31 7.52 -0.53
CA GLY A 228 -23.53 7.80 0.22
C GLY A 228 -24.79 7.16 -0.36
N CYS A 229 -24.81 6.81 -1.66
CA CYS A 229 -25.98 6.19 -2.29
C CYS A 229 -26.06 4.69 -1.97
N SER A 230 -24.96 3.96 -2.19
CA SER A 230 -24.89 2.52 -1.87
C SER A 230 -24.65 2.23 -0.39
N GLN A 231 -24.28 3.24 0.41
CA GLN A 231 -23.83 3.08 1.79
C GLN A 231 -22.67 2.08 1.90
N ASN A 232 -21.70 2.17 0.97
CA ASN A 232 -20.55 1.29 0.94
C ASN A 232 -19.30 2.01 0.42
N TRP A 233 -18.12 1.41 0.62
CA TRP A 233 -16.85 1.91 0.10
C TRP A 233 -16.71 1.58 -1.39
N LYS A 234 -16.48 2.60 -2.21
CA LYS A 234 -15.98 2.44 -3.57
C LYS A 234 -14.56 1.88 -3.50
N ARG A 235 -14.29 0.93 -4.40
CA ARG A 235 -12.98 0.33 -4.57
C ARG A 235 -12.29 0.86 -5.82
N TYR A 236 -10.98 1.02 -5.76
CA TYR A 236 -10.15 1.39 -6.90
C TYR A 236 -9.17 0.28 -7.24
N ASN A 237 -8.84 0.14 -8.52
CA ASN A 237 -7.92 -0.88 -9.03
C ASN A 237 -8.35 -2.32 -8.70
N GLN A 238 -9.60 -2.66 -9.02
CA GLN A 238 -10.11 -4.04 -8.87
C GLN A 238 -9.27 -5.03 -9.70
N ASN A 239 -9.15 -6.27 -9.21
CA ASN A 239 -8.31 -7.32 -9.79
C ASN A 239 -6.83 -6.96 -9.92
N MET A 240 -6.29 -6.16 -9.00
CA MET A 240 -4.88 -5.76 -9.00
C MET A 240 -3.94 -6.83 -8.44
N PHE A 241 -2.69 -6.79 -8.88
CA PHE A 241 -1.63 -7.61 -8.29
C PHE A 241 -1.18 -7.02 -6.95
N VAL A 242 -0.99 -7.88 -5.96
CA VAL A 242 -0.45 -7.53 -4.65
C VAL A 242 0.64 -8.50 -4.24
N THR A 243 1.54 -8.03 -3.37
CA THR A 243 2.53 -8.87 -2.72
C THR A 243 1.97 -9.37 -1.38
N LEU A 244 2.01 -10.68 -1.15
CA LEU A 244 1.56 -11.33 0.07
C LEU A 244 2.77 -11.74 0.91
N LYS A 245 3.06 -11.00 1.98
CA LYS A 245 4.19 -11.30 2.87
C LYS A 245 3.70 -12.04 4.11
N ARG A 246 4.12 -13.29 4.28
CA ARG A 246 3.74 -14.11 5.45
C ARG A 246 4.48 -13.64 6.71
N LEU A 247 3.74 -13.54 7.80
CA LEU A 247 4.24 -13.26 9.14
C LEU A 247 4.46 -14.60 9.86
N TYR A 248 5.71 -14.93 10.17
CA TYR A 248 6.08 -16.20 10.80
C TYR A 248 6.33 -16.07 12.31
N ASP A 249 6.60 -14.85 12.78
CA ASP A 249 6.87 -14.55 14.18
C ASP A 249 5.98 -13.41 14.66
N ILE A 250 5.01 -13.75 15.50
CA ILE A 250 4.07 -12.78 16.08
C ILE A 250 4.76 -11.91 17.13
N GLU A 251 5.87 -12.36 17.75
CA GLU A 251 6.58 -11.58 18.76
C GLU A 251 7.25 -10.33 18.17
N ASN A 252 7.61 -10.36 16.88
CA ASN A 252 8.25 -9.25 16.16
C ASN A 252 7.30 -8.53 15.18
N ILE A 253 6.00 -8.80 15.26
CA ILE A 253 5.01 -8.36 14.28
C ILE A 253 4.97 -6.82 14.12
N GLU A 254 5.13 -6.08 15.22
CA GLU A 254 5.16 -4.61 15.23
C GLU A 254 6.31 -4.05 14.38
N LEU A 255 7.49 -4.66 14.51
CA LEU A 255 8.69 -4.23 13.80
C LEU A 255 8.58 -4.56 12.31
N GLU A 256 7.98 -5.71 11.96
CA GLU A 256 7.68 -6.05 10.57
C GLU A 256 6.64 -5.10 9.95
N PHE A 257 5.61 -4.72 10.71
CA PHE A 257 4.60 -3.75 10.27
C PHE A 257 5.19 -2.36 10.02
N MET A 258 5.93 -1.81 10.98
CA MET A 258 6.52 -0.48 10.88
C MET A 258 7.46 -0.34 9.68
N ASN A 259 8.16 -1.41 9.31
CA ASN A 259 9.06 -1.45 8.16
C ASN A 259 8.35 -1.46 6.79
N GLU A 260 7.05 -1.72 6.76
CA GLU A 260 6.27 -1.84 5.52
C GLU A 260 5.04 -0.92 5.52
N ILE A 261 4.83 -0.09 6.55
CA ILE A 261 3.56 0.61 6.77
C ILE A 261 3.12 1.46 5.57
N ASN A 262 4.06 2.14 4.90
CA ASN A 262 3.80 2.98 3.71
C ASN A 262 3.42 2.17 2.46
N ARG A 263 3.57 0.85 2.51
CA ARG A 263 3.31 -0.09 1.41
C ARG A 263 2.12 -0.98 1.69
N LEU A 264 1.56 -0.93 2.90
CA LEU A 264 0.55 -1.87 3.36
C LEU A 264 -0.84 -1.38 2.94
N TYR A 265 -1.58 -2.23 2.22
CA TYR A 265 -3.00 -2.02 1.97
C TYR A 265 -3.85 -2.60 3.11
N GLY A 266 -3.38 -3.69 3.70
CA GLY A 266 -4.17 -4.40 4.69
C GLY A 266 -3.53 -5.69 5.14
N ILE A 267 -4.31 -6.46 5.87
CA ILE A 267 -3.89 -7.71 6.49
C ILE A 267 -4.95 -8.76 6.19
N THR A 268 -4.51 -9.98 5.91
CA THR A 268 -5.36 -11.16 5.77
C THR A 268 -4.81 -12.29 6.63
N GLN A 269 -5.59 -13.34 6.85
CA GLN A 269 -5.12 -14.57 7.48
C GLN A 269 -5.42 -15.77 6.59
N ASP A 270 -4.40 -16.59 6.34
CA ASP A 270 -4.61 -17.90 5.71
C ASP A 270 -5.34 -18.79 6.72
N LEU A 271 -6.63 -19.05 6.47
CA LEU A 271 -7.50 -19.81 7.38
C LEU A 271 -7.02 -21.24 7.64
N GLN A 272 -6.29 -21.85 6.69
CA GLN A 272 -5.80 -23.22 6.86
C GLN A 272 -4.56 -23.26 7.76
N LYS A 273 -3.66 -22.28 7.60
CA LYS A 273 -2.39 -22.23 8.33
C LYS A 273 -2.44 -21.37 9.58
N LYS A 274 -3.51 -20.58 9.75
CA LYS A 274 -3.71 -19.56 10.79
C LYS A 274 -2.58 -18.52 10.86
N ASN A 275 -1.86 -18.33 9.77
CA ASN A 275 -0.78 -17.35 9.69
C ASN A 275 -1.33 -16.03 9.12
N TYR A 276 -0.94 -14.92 9.74
CA TYR A 276 -1.23 -13.59 9.23
C TYR A 276 -0.33 -13.26 8.04
N ILE A 277 -0.87 -12.49 7.11
CA ILE A 277 -0.23 -12.12 5.86
C ILE A 277 -0.46 -10.63 5.63
N MET A 278 0.63 -9.90 5.42
CA MET A 278 0.57 -8.51 5.01
C MET A 278 0.28 -8.43 3.51
N VAL A 279 -0.64 -7.55 3.14
CA VAL A 279 -1.01 -7.28 1.75
C VAL A 279 -0.35 -5.97 1.33
N LEU A 280 0.71 -6.09 0.55
CA LEU A 280 1.59 -4.99 0.19
C LEU A 280 1.38 -4.54 -1.25
N ASN A 281 1.50 -3.24 -1.48
CA ASN A 281 1.68 -2.67 -2.79
C ASN A 281 3.06 -3.03 -3.37
N ASP A 282 3.18 -2.86 -4.67
CA ASP A 282 4.35 -3.14 -5.49
C ASP A 282 5.35 -1.99 -5.53
N LYS A 283 5.22 -0.97 -4.66
CA LYS A 283 6.26 0.07 -4.57
C LYS A 283 7.55 -0.51 -4.01
N CYS A 284 8.68 -0.08 -4.53
CA CYS A 284 9.97 -0.46 -3.97
C CYS A 284 10.31 0.40 -2.75
N LYS A 285 10.72 -0.22 -1.63
CA LYS A 285 11.16 0.49 -0.41
C LYS A 285 12.21 1.57 -0.66
N LYS A 286 13.15 1.30 -1.56
CA LYS A 286 14.26 2.22 -1.86
C LYS A 286 13.83 3.38 -2.74
N CYS A 287 12.88 3.15 -3.64
CA CYS A 287 12.51 4.08 -4.70
C CYS A 287 11.22 4.86 -4.41
N ASP A 288 10.33 4.32 -3.58
CA ASP A 288 8.95 4.79 -3.35
C ASP A 288 8.06 4.80 -4.61
N TYR A 289 8.49 4.10 -5.66
CA TYR A 289 7.74 3.80 -6.87
C TYR A 289 8.04 2.36 -7.33
N ILE A 290 7.27 1.84 -8.28
CA ILE A 290 7.51 0.53 -8.89
C ILE A 290 8.78 0.62 -9.74
N CYS A 291 9.81 -0.14 -9.40
CA CYS A 291 11.08 -0.14 -10.15
C CYS A 291 11.40 -1.53 -10.71
N ASN A 292 12.42 -1.61 -11.57
CA ASN A 292 12.83 -2.87 -12.21
C ASN A 292 13.05 -4.01 -11.21
N ALA A 293 13.58 -3.74 -10.02
CA ALA A 293 13.78 -4.76 -8.98
C ALA A 293 12.47 -5.44 -8.57
N ILE A 294 11.36 -4.69 -8.52
CA ILE A 294 10.03 -5.25 -8.24
C ILE A 294 9.56 -6.11 -9.40
N HIS A 295 9.64 -5.61 -10.64
CA HIS A 295 9.29 -6.37 -11.84
C HIS A 295 10.09 -7.68 -11.98
N PHE A 296 11.36 -7.67 -11.56
CA PHE A 296 12.16 -8.90 -11.50
C PHE A 296 11.74 -9.84 -10.38
N GLN A 297 11.58 -9.33 -9.15
CA GLN A 297 11.10 -10.12 -8.02
C GLN A 297 9.78 -10.82 -8.38
N GLN A 298 8.96 -10.12 -9.16
CA GLN A 298 7.73 -10.61 -9.70
C GLN A 298 7.89 -11.83 -10.63
N SER A 299 9.06 -12.04 -11.25
CA SER A 299 9.32 -13.13 -12.20
C SER A 299 10.13 -14.30 -11.61
N PHE A 300 10.47 -14.29 -10.31
CA PHE A 300 11.35 -15.32 -9.73
C PHE A 300 10.78 -16.75 -9.74
N GLY A 301 9.47 -16.90 -9.95
CA GLY A 301 8.82 -18.21 -10.08
C GLY A 301 8.69 -18.72 -11.52
N SER A 302 8.98 -17.90 -12.54
CA SER A 302 8.78 -18.27 -13.95
C SER A 302 9.97 -18.99 -14.59
N TRP A 303 11.10 -19.05 -13.89
CA TRP A 303 12.32 -19.70 -14.36
C TRP A 303 13.11 -20.30 -13.19
N THR A 304 13.93 -21.30 -13.48
CA THR A 304 14.96 -21.82 -12.59
C THR A 304 16.11 -22.37 -13.42
N SER A 305 17.34 -22.22 -12.94
CA SER A 305 18.51 -22.86 -13.54
C SER A 305 18.66 -24.33 -13.15
N GLY A 306 17.89 -24.80 -12.15
CA GLY A 306 18.13 -26.08 -11.48
C GLY A 306 19.31 -26.07 -10.51
N ASN A 307 19.89 -24.89 -10.20
CA ASN A 307 20.95 -24.72 -9.21
C ASN A 307 20.69 -23.50 -8.31
N ASP A 308 20.42 -23.76 -7.04
CA ASP A 308 20.05 -22.76 -6.03
C ASP A 308 21.08 -21.63 -5.88
N ASN A 309 22.39 -21.91 -6.05
CA ASN A 309 23.43 -20.88 -5.95
C ASN A 309 23.39 -19.93 -7.15
N ILE A 310 23.07 -20.43 -8.34
CA ILE A 310 22.94 -19.62 -9.55
C ILE A 310 21.65 -18.82 -9.51
N ASP A 311 20.53 -19.46 -9.12
CA ASP A 311 19.25 -18.77 -8.96
C ASP A 311 19.39 -17.62 -7.97
N LYS A 312 20.01 -17.87 -6.81
CA LYS A 312 20.29 -16.84 -5.80
C LYS A 312 21.22 -15.74 -6.32
N LEU A 313 22.22 -16.08 -7.14
CA LEU A 313 23.12 -15.08 -7.72
C LEU A 313 22.36 -14.14 -8.67
N ILE A 314 21.56 -14.69 -9.58
CA ILE A 314 20.75 -13.94 -10.54
C ILE A 314 19.72 -13.08 -9.81
N GLN A 315 18.99 -13.65 -8.85
CA GLN A 315 18.00 -12.93 -8.06
C GLN A 315 18.63 -11.76 -7.26
N ASN A 316 19.83 -11.93 -6.69
CA ASN A 316 20.51 -10.86 -5.96
C ASN A 316 20.89 -9.67 -6.85
N THR A 317 21.31 -9.90 -8.09
CA THR A 317 21.63 -8.80 -9.02
C THR A 317 20.35 -8.10 -9.47
N GLN A 318 19.28 -8.86 -9.73
CA GLN A 318 17.95 -8.35 -10.07
C GLN A 318 17.30 -7.52 -8.95
N LEU A 319 17.37 -7.98 -7.69
CA LEU A 319 16.88 -7.21 -6.53
C LEU A 319 17.63 -5.89 -6.33
N SER A 320 18.85 -5.78 -6.86
CA SER A 320 19.66 -4.56 -6.79
C SER A 320 19.35 -3.56 -7.90
N ALA A 321 18.52 -3.94 -8.89
CA ALA A 321 18.25 -3.19 -10.13
C ALA A 321 17.15 -2.14 -9.94
N HIS A 322 17.48 -1.04 -9.27
CA HIS A 322 16.52 0.05 -8.99
C HIS A 322 16.42 1.12 -10.09
N GLY A 323 17.29 1.08 -11.10
CA GLY A 323 17.35 2.01 -12.22
C GLY A 323 18.05 1.38 -13.41
N ASN A 324 18.32 2.17 -14.45
CA ASN A 324 18.76 1.67 -15.76
C ASN A 324 20.27 1.38 -15.86
N ASP A 325 21.07 1.81 -14.87
CA ASP A 325 22.53 1.83 -14.99
C ASP A 325 23.24 0.59 -14.43
N LYS A 326 22.50 -0.44 -14.01
CA LYS A 326 23.08 -1.64 -13.39
C LYS A 326 23.08 -2.83 -14.32
N VAL A 327 24.18 -3.58 -14.26
CA VAL A 327 24.28 -4.89 -14.91
C VAL A 327 23.32 -5.85 -14.21
N ILE A 328 22.31 -6.26 -14.97
CA ILE A 328 21.31 -7.23 -14.54
C ILE A 328 21.73 -8.58 -15.12
N LEU A 329 21.81 -9.60 -14.27
CA LEU A 329 21.89 -10.97 -14.78
C LEU A 329 20.48 -11.48 -15.02
N GLU A 330 20.33 -12.24 -16.09
CA GLU A 330 19.14 -13.07 -16.30
C GLU A 330 19.52 -14.53 -16.55
N TRP A 331 18.55 -15.41 -16.34
CA TRP A 331 18.63 -16.78 -16.82
C TRP A 331 18.28 -16.82 -18.30
N ILE A 332 19.19 -17.33 -19.13
CA ILE A 332 19.02 -17.38 -20.58
C ILE A 332 18.87 -18.85 -21.00
N PRO A 333 17.69 -19.26 -21.51
CA PRO A 333 17.50 -20.60 -22.06
C PRO A 333 18.52 -20.88 -23.19
N TYR A 334 19.12 -22.07 -23.18
CA TYR A 334 20.25 -22.38 -24.06
C TYR A 334 19.89 -22.44 -25.55
N ASP A 335 18.62 -22.72 -25.86
CA ASP A 335 18.04 -22.73 -27.20
C ASP A 335 17.88 -21.32 -27.80
N ARG A 336 18.13 -20.25 -27.04
CA ARG A 336 18.19 -18.87 -27.55
C ARG A 336 19.53 -18.52 -28.21
N PHE A 337 20.48 -19.47 -28.26
CA PHE A 337 21.78 -19.28 -28.90
C PHE A 337 21.90 -20.05 -30.22
N ASN A 338 22.33 -19.35 -31.27
CA ASN A 338 22.59 -19.92 -32.59
C ASN A 338 24.07 -19.80 -32.95
N ASN A 339 24.53 -20.57 -33.95
CA ASN A 339 25.90 -20.51 -34.50
C ASN A 339 26.99 -20.62 -33.42
N ILE A 340 26.82 -21.56 -32.48
CA ILE A 340 27.77 -21.78 -31.39
C ILE A 340 29.09 -22.34 -31.93
N LYS A 341 30.18 -21.59 -31.78
CA LYS A 341 31.54 -21.98 -32.20
C LYS A 341 32.43 -22.18 -30.99
N TYR A 342 33.11 -23.31 -30.93
CA TYR A 342 34.03 -23.65 -29.83
C TYR A 342 35.47 -23.22 -30.16
N SER A 343 36.15 -22.61 -29.19
CA SER A 343 37.59 -22.37 -29.29
C SER A 343 38.37 -23.69 -29.17
N ALA A 344 39.59 -23.74 -29.75
CA ALA A 344 40.46 -24.93 -29.75
C ALA A 344 40.79 -25.51 -28.35
N LYS A 345 40.53 -24.76 -27.26
CA LYS A 345 40.71 -25.22 -25.87
C LYS A 345 39.39 -25.53 -25.13
N GLY A 346 38.22 -25.41 -25.79
CA GLY A 346 36.90 -25.73 -25.23
C GLY A 346 36.44 -24.88 -24.03
N LYS A 347 37.21 -23.85 -23.62
CA LYS A 347 36.92 -23.03 -22.43
C LYS A 347 35.97 -21.86 -22.70
N VAL A 348 35.99 -21.37 -23.94
CA VAL A 348 35.25 -20.20 -24.41
C VAL A 348 34.60 -20.57 -25.73
N CYS A 349 33.31 -20.30 -25.88
CA CYS A 349 32.60 -20.40 -27.15
C CYS A 349 31.96 -19.07 -27.50
N SER A 350 31.74 -18.83 -28.79
CA SER A 350 31.02 -17.66 -29.28
C SER A 350 29.69 -18.09 -29.88
N ALA A 351 28.66 -17.27 -29.79
CA ALA A 351 27.34 -17.57 -30.35
C ALA A 351 26.59 -16.28 -30.70
N ASN A 352 25.51 -16.41 -31.46
CA ASN A 352 24.51 -15.35 -31.67
C ASN A 352 23.39 -15.53 -30.66
N TRP A 353 23.04 -14.49 -29.92
CA TRP A 353 21.91 -14.50 -28.99
C TRP A 353 20.73 -13.75 -29.60
N ILE A 354 19.62 -14.47 -29.84
CA ILE A 354 18.49 -13.94 -30.60
C ILE A 354 17.70 -12.86 -29.84
N ASP A 355 17.60 -12.96 -28.51
CA ASP A 355 16.78 -12.03 -27.73
C ASP A 355 17.45 -10.66 -27.56
N GLY A 356 18.78 -10.64 -27.38
CA GLY A 356 19.46 -9.46 -26.85
C GLY A 356 19.21 -9.23 -25.35
N TYR A 357 19.88 -8.25 -24.78
CA TYR A 357 19.82 -8.00 -23.33
C TYR A 357 18.60 -7.17 -22.92
N ILE A 358 18.14 -7.36 -21.68
CA ILE A 358 17.07 -6.58 -21.06
C ILE A 358 17.49 -5.10 -20.98
N TYR A 359 16.63 -4.21 -21.49
CA TYR A 359 16.87 -2.77 -21.51
C TYR A 359 15.94 -2.03 -20.54
N GLU A 360 14.62 -2.15 -20.71
CA GLU A 360 13.64 -1.49 -19.86
C GLU A 360 12.37 -2.34 -19.71
N TRP A 361 11.59 -2.08 -18.66
CA TRP A 361 10.25 -2.65 -18.53
C TRP A 361 9.23 -1.85 -19.34
N ASN A 362 8.35 -2.53 -20.07
CA ASN A 362 7.24 -1.91 -20.77
C ASN A 362 5.93 -2.12 -20.01
N GLU A 363 5.41 -1.03 -19.42
CA GLU A 363 4.16 -1.05 -18.65
C GLU A 363 2.92 -1.42 -19.50
N TYR A 364 2.93 -1.17 -20.81
CA TYR A 364 1.78 -1.51 -21.66
C TYR A 364 1.73 -3.00 -22.01
N SER A 365 2.88 -3.59 -22.35
CA SER A 365 2.95 -5.01 -22.70
C SER A 365 3.20 -5.92 -21.50
N GLN A 366 3.47 -5.35 -20.32
CA GLN A 366 3.87 -6.05 -19.11
C GLN A 366 5.02 -7.05 -19.39
N ASN A 367 6.04 -6.56 -20.11
CA ASN A 367 7.19 -7.38 -20.52
C ASN A 367 8.46 -6.55 -20.67
N TRP A 368 9.62 -7.20 -20.61
CA TRP A 368 10.93 -6.57 -20.79
C TRP A 368 11.17 -6.23 -22.26
N LYS A 369 11.46 -4.96 -22.56
CA LYS A 369 12.04 -4.55 -23.83
C LYS A 369 13.49 -5.05 -23.90
N ARG A 370 13.85 -5.54 -25.08
CA ARG A 370 15.16 -6.10 -25.40
C ARG A 370 15.91 -5.16 -26.33
N TYR A 371 17.24 -5.08 -26.19
CA TYR A 371 18.10 -4.32 -27.08
C TYR A 371 19.21 -5.21 -27.67
N ASN A 372 19.67 -4.88 -28.87
CA ASN A 372 20.65 -5.65 -29.64
C ASN A 372 20.22 -7.12 -29.85
N GLN A 373 19.05 -7.33 -30.44
CA GLN A 373 18.62 -8.65 -30.92
C GLN A 373 19.65 -9.22 -31.89
N ASN A 374 19.81 -10.54 -31.90
CA ASN A 374 20.80 -11.27 -32.71
C ASN A 374 22.26 -10.86 -32.46
N MET A 375 22.59 -10.40 -31.25
CA MET A 375 23.94 -9.96 -30.91
C MET A 375 24.94 -11.11 -30.80
N PHE A 376 26.18 -10.84 -31.25
CA PHE A 376 27.31 -11.74 -31.06
C PHE A 376 27.82 -11.71 -29.61
N ILE A 377 27.87 -12.86 -28.96
CA ILE A 377 28.26 -13.01 -27.55
C ILE A 377 29.39 -14.02 -27.37
N THR A 378 30.03 -13.92 -26.21
CA THR A 378 30.95 -14.93 -25.68
C THR A 378 30.31 -15.68 -24.53
N LEU A 379 30.35 -17.01 -24.60
CA LEU A 379 29.99 -17.93 -23.54
C LEU A 379 31.26 -18.45 -22.85
N LYS A 380 31.41 -18.16 -21.55
CA LYS A 380 32.53 -18.63 -20.74
C LYS A 380 32.07 -19.64 -19.71
N ARG A 381 32.69 -20.82 -19.69
CA ARG A 381 32.33 -21.90 -18.77
C ARG A 381 32.63 -21.55 -17.32
N LEU A 382 31.68 -21.86 -16.43
CA LEU A 382 31.81 -21.81 -14.98
C LEU A 382 32.29 -23.17 -14.45
N TYR A 383 33.45 -23.20 -13.80
CA TYR A 383 34.06 -24.45 -13.31
C TYR A 383 33.56 -24.86 -11.91
N ASN A 384 33.07 -23.93 -11.10
CA ASN A 384 32.52 -24.23 -9.79
C ASN A 384 31.31 -23.33 -9.46
N PRO A 385 30.07 -23.77 -9.72
CA PRO A 385 28.89 -22.99 -9.44
C PRO A 385 28.61 -22.79 -7.93
N LYS A 386 29.33 -23.48 -7.03
CA LYS A 386 29.17 -23.31 -5.58
C LYS A 386 29.93 -22.10 -5.00
N ASN A 387 31.01 -21.63 -5.67
CA ASN A 387 31.88 -20.55 -5.17
C ASN A 387 31.96 -19.33 -6.12
N ILE A 388 30.92 -19.07 -6.92
CA ILE A 388 30.93 -18.05 -7.98
C ILE A 388 31.26 -16.63 -7.45
N ARG A 389 30.92 -16.31 -6.20
CA ARG A 389 30.80 -14.91 -5.77
C ARG A 389 32.12 -14.16 -5.54
N LEU A 390 33.24 -14.81 -5.22
CA LEU A 390 34.51 -14.11 -4.92
C LEU A 390 35.43 -13.99 -6.14
N GLU A 391 35.56 -15.04 -6.94
CA GLU A 391 36.47 -15.07 -8.09
C GLU A 391 35.92 -14.34 -9.33
N PHE A 392 34.61 -14.13 -9.41
CA PHE A 392 33.94 -13.66 -10.63
C PHE A 392 33.25 -12.28 -10.50
N ILE A 393 33.46 -11.49 -9.43
CA ILE A 393 32.76 -10.18 -9.26
C ILE A 393 32.93 -9.26 -10.48
N ASN A 394 34.17 -9.14 -10.99
CA ASN A 394 34.46 -8.31 -12.15
C ASN A 394 33.85 -8.87 -13.45
N GLU A 395 33.68 -10.18 -13.53
CA GLU A 395 33.05 -10.85 -14.67
C GLU A 395 31.52 -10.72 -14.60
N ILE A 396 30.92 -10.83 -13.42
CA ILE A 396 29.50 -10.62 -13.17
C ILE A 396 29.07 -9.22 -13.61
N ASN A 397 29.87 -8.20 -13.31
CA ASN A 397 29.60 -6.82 -13.71
C ASN A 397 29.70 -6.57 -15.24
N ARG A 398 30.07 -7.58 -16.03
CA ARG A 398 30.22 -7.47 -17.49
C ARG A 398 29.38 -8.50 -18.26
N SER A 399 28.69 -9.39 -17.56
CA SER A 399 27.86 -10.42 -18.15
C SER A 399 26.39 -10.01 -18.20
N TYR A 400 25.67 -10.43 -19.23
CA TYR A 400 24.22 -10.22 -19.35
C TYR A 400 23.40 -11.32 -18.67
N GLY A 401 23.98 -12.50 -18.48
CA GLY A 401 23.24 -13.60 -17.90
C GLY A 401 24.04 -14.89 -17.79
N ILE A 402 23.33 -15.94 -17.39
CA ILE A 402 23.85 -17.29 -17.20
C ILE A 402 22.96 -18.25 -17.96
N THR A 403 23.56 -19.27 -18.56
CA THR A 403 22.87 -20.37 -19.23
C THR A 403 23.46 -21.71 -18.81
N GLN A 404 22.79 -22.81 -19.14
CA GLN A 404 23.32 -24.16 -18.98
C GLN A 404 23.23 -24.92 -20.30
N ASN A 405 24.34 -25.50 -20.73
CA ASN A 405 24.33 -26.41 -21.87
C ASN A 405 23.54 -27.69 -21.49
N PRO A 406 22.46 -28.04 -22.21
CA PRO A 406 21.60 -29.16 -21.85
C PRO A 406 22.29 -30.53 -21.99
N GLN A 407 23.31 -30.65 -22.84
CA GLN A 407 24.05 -31.88 -23.08
C GLN A 407 25.14 -32.10 -22.02
N THR A 408 25.98 -31.09 -21.78
CA THR A 408 27.14 -31.20 -20.86
C THR A 408 26.79 -30.84 -19.42
N LYS A 409 25.63 -30.24 -19.19
CA LYS A 409 25.17 -29.67 -17.90
C LYS A 409 26.09 -28.58 -17.34
N HIS A 410 27.04 -28.08 -18.13
CA HIS A 410 27.92 -27.00 -17.72
C HIS A 410 27.21 -25.65 -17.78
N TYR A 411 27.36 -24.87 -16.72
CA TYR A 411 26.92 -23.49 -16.67
C TYR A 411 27.92 -22.59 -17.39
N MET A 412 27.40 -21.58 -18.06
CA MET A 412 28.19 -20.60 -18.80
C MET A 412 27.66 -19.19 -18.55
N MET A 413 28.58 -18.24 -18.37
CA MET A 413 28.25 -16.82 -18.33
C MET A 413 28.25 -16.25 -19.74
N VAL A 414 27.32 -15.35 -20.00
CA VAL A 414 27.08 -14.72 -21.30
C VAL A 414 27.62 -13.29 -21.27
N PHE A 415 28.57 -12.98 -22.15
CA PHE A 415 29.21 -11.67 -22.25
C PHE A 415 28.96 -11.04 -23.62
N GLY A 416 28.71 -9.73 -23.64
CA GLY A 416 28.68 -8.96 -24.88
C GLY A 416 30.06 -8.80 -25.50
N ASN A 417 30.18 -9.12 -26.79
CA ASN A 417 31.36 -8.77 -27.59
C ASN A 417 31.20 -7.44 -28.32
N ASN A 418 30.35 -6.55 -27.81
CA ASN A 418 29.79 -5.44 -28.58
C ASN A 418 30.75 -4.24 -28.68
N LYS A 419 31.88 -4.25 -27.96
CA LYS A 419 32.84 -3.16 -27.99
C LYS A 419 33.91 -3.44 -29.02
N CYS A 420 33.96 -2.61 -30.06
CA CYS A 420 35.05 -2.70 -31.02
C CYS A 420 36.37 -2.37 -30.31
N LYS A 421 37.40 -3.19 -30.54
CA LYS A 421 38.71 -3.03 -29.86
C LYS A 421 39.36 -1.66 -30.11
N LYS A 422 39.07 -1.04 -31.26
CA LYS A 422 39.63 0.25 -31.67
C LYS A 422 38.93 1.44 -31.01
N CYS A 423 37.61 1.38 -30.91
CA CYS A 423 36.74 2.49 -30.55
C CYS A 423 36.17 2.37 -29.13
N ASN A 424 36.34 1.21 -28.48
CA ASN A 424 35.85 0.87 -27.14
C ASN A 424 34.33 1.07 -26.92
N ASN A 425 33.58 1.21 -28.02
CA ASN A 425 32.13 1.41 -28.09
C ASN A 425 31.52 0.47 -29.15
N ILE A 426 30.19 0.41 -29.22
CA ILE A 426 29.47 -0.22 -30.34
C ILE A 426 29.63 0.68 -31.56
N CYS A 427 30.02 0.12 -32.71
CA CYS A 427 30.23 0.86 -33.95
C CYS A 427 29.78 0.01 -35.15
N ASN A 428 29.70 0.63 -36.33
CA ASN A 428 29.19 -0.03 -37.55
C ASN A 428 29.98 -1.32 -37.89
N ALA A 429 31.29 -1.35 -37.61
CA ALA A 429 32.13 -2.53 -37.84
C ALA A 429 31.66 -3.76 -37.04
N ILE A 430 31.16 -3.56 -35.82
CA ILE A 430 30.60 -4.64 -35.00
C ILE A 430 29.26 -5.12 -35.57
N HIS A 431 28.44 -4.21 -36.09
CA HIS A 431 27.18 -4.55 -36.75
C HIS A 431 27.42 -5.32 -38.05
N PHE A 432 28.37 -4.90 -38.88
CA PHE A 432 28.70 -5.64 -40.10
C PHE A 432 29.28 -7.01 -39.80
N GLN A 433 30.16 -7.12 -38.81
CA GLN A 433 30.73 -8.41 -38.40
C GLN A 433 29.64 -9.44 -38.04
N GLN A 434 28.51 -8.99 -37.49
CA GLN A 434 27.35 -9.85 -37.19
C GLN A 434 26.66 -10.37 -38.46
N ASN A 435 26.79 -9.67 -39.58
CA ASN A 435 26.10 -9.98 -40.83
C ASN A 435 26.90 -10.84 -41.82
N PHE A 436 28.18 -11.11 -41.56
CA PHE A 436 29.08 -11.82 -42.49
C PHE A 436 28.65 -13.26 -42.82
N GLU A 437 27.81 -13.87 -42.00
CA GLU A 437 27.32 -15.24 -42.21
C GLU A 437 26.04 -15.29 -43.07
N TYR A 438 25.37 -14.17 -43.32
CA TYR A 438 24.07 -14.14 -44.01
C TYR A 438 24.17 -13.82 -45.50
N TRP A 439 25.35 -13.44 -45.99
CA TRP A 439 25.58 -13.19 -47.41
C TRP A 439 26.97 -13.68 -47.83
N THR A 440 27.05 -14.23 -49.03
CA THR A 440 28.29 -14.64 -49.69
C THR A 440 28.16 -14.40 -51.17
N SER A 441 29.22 -13.91 -51.79
CA SER A 441 29.35 -13.77 -53.25
C SER A 441 29.66 -15.10 -53.95
N GLY A 442 29.90 -16.18 -53.18
CA GLY A 442 30.43 -17.44 -53.72
C GLY A 442 31.93 -17.40 -54.05
N ASN A 443 32.61 -16.27 -53.81
CA ASN A 443 34.05 -16.11 -53.98
C ASN A 443 34.69 -15.57 -52.69
N ASP A 444 35.63 -16.33 -52.12
CA ASP A 444 36.25 -16.01 -50.84
C ASP A 444 37.05 -14.70 -50.86
N ASP A 445 37.69 -14.37 -51.98
CA ASP A 445 38.48 -13.13 -52.11
C ASP A 445 37.57 -11.90 -52.15
N ILE A 446 36.45 -11.98 -52.88
CA ILE A 446 35.43 -10.91 -52.94
C ILE A 446 34.78 -10.73 -51.57
N ASN A 447 34.41 -11.84 -50.90
CA ASN A 447 33.86 -11.81 -49.55
C ASN A 447 34.82 -11.12 -48.58
N LYS A 448 36.09 -11.53 -48.59
CA LYS A 448 37.12 -10.96 -47.72
C LYS A 448 37.35 -9.48 -48.01
N PHE A 449 37.33 -9.05 -49.26
CA PHE A 449 37.46 -7.65 -49.64
C PHE A 449 36.31 -6.80 -49.08
N ILE A 450 35.06 -7.21 -49.32
CA ILE A 450 33.88 -6.51 -48.82
C ILE A 450 33.87 -6.49 -47.29
N GLN A 451 34.11 -7.63 -46.64
CA GLN A 451 34.19 -7.74 -45.17
C GLN A 451 35.27 -6.82 -44.59
N ASN A 452 36.43 -6.68 -45.24
CA ASN A 452 37.48 -5.76 -44.79
C ASN A 452 37.02 -4.29 -44.83
N THR A 453 36.31 -3.86 -45.88
CA THR A 453 35.75 -2.50 -45.94
C THR A 453 34.72 -2.28 -44.83
N GLN A 454 33.85 -3.25 -44.61
CA GLN A 454 32.83 -3.25 -43.56
C GLN A 454 33.43 -3.22 -42.14
N LEU A 455 34.52 -3.97 -41.89
CA LEU A 455 35.25 -3.93 -40.60
C LEU A 455 35.99 -2.62 -40.36
N SER A 456 36.29 -1.85 -41.41
CA SER A 456 36.97 -0.56 -41.31
C SER A 456 36.02 0.60 -40.98
N ALA A 457 34.73 0.40 -41.24
CA ALA A 457 33.68 1.37 -41.00
C ALA A 457 33.26 1.39 -39.53
N HIS A 458 33.94 2.21 -38.73
CA HIS A 458 33.58 2.42 -37.34
C HIS A 458 32.43 3.41 -37.22
N ASP A 459 32.70 4.69 -37.45
CA ASP A 459 31.70 5.76 -37.32
C ASP A 459 31.23 6.31 -38.68
N ASP A 460 31.96 5.99 -39.77
CA ASP A 460 31.67 6.43 -41.13
C ASP A 460 31.37 5.22 -42.04
N MET A 461 30.31 5.34 -42.83
CA MET A 461 29.79 4.32 -43.75
C MET A 461 30.06 4.67 -45.23
N LYS A 462 30.66 5.83 -45.53
CA LYS A 462 30.80 6.35 -46.90
C LYS A 462 31.55 5.42 -47.87
N GLU A 463 32.50 4.66 -47.35
CA GLU A 463 33.36 3.78 -48.16
C GLU A 463 33.05 2.28 -47.95
N VAL A 464 31.92 1.97 -47.33
CA VAL A 464 31.52 0.58 -47.11
C VAL A 464 30.98 -0.03 -48.38
N LEU A 465 31.48 -1.21 -48.72
CA LEU A 465 30.91 -2.03 -49.77
C LEU A 465 29.83 -2.96 -49.20
N GLU A 466 28.77 -3.14 -49.96
CA GLU A 466 27.72 -4.12 -49.69
C GLU A 466 27.58 -5.06 -50.88
N TRP A 467 27.37 -6.35 -50.60
CA TRP A 467 27.05 -7.31 -51.63
C TRP A 467 25.57 -7.21 -51.99
N ILE A 468 25.29 -6.88 -53.26
CA ILE A 468 23.93 -6.86 -53.80
C ILE A 468 23.78 -8.07 -54.72
N PRO A 469 23.03 -9.12 -54.32
CA PRO A 469 22.80 -10.25 -55.18
C PRO A 469 21.87 -9.85 -56.35
N TYR A 470 22.10 -10.47 -57.50
CA TYR A 470 21.46 -10.09 -58.78
C TYR A 470 19.93 -10.19 -58.75
N ASP A 471 19.37 -11.06 -57.89
CA ASP A 471 17.93 -11.24 -57.68
C ASP A 471 17.27 -10.09 -56.87
N ARG A 472 18.07 -9.14 -56.38
CA ARG A 472 17.62 -7.93 -55.67
C ARG A 472 17.81 -6.63 -56.45
N LEU A 473 18.32 -6.71 -57.68
CA LEU A 473 18.41 -5.61 -58.65
C LEU A 473 17.23 -5.68 -59.62
#